data_AF-A0A7S1BHU0-F1
#
_entry.id   AF-A0A7S1BHU0-F1
#
_cell.length_a   1.000
_cell.length_b   1.000
_cell.length_c   1.000
_cell.angle_alpha   90.00
_cell.angle_beta   90.00
_cell.angle_gamma   90.00
#
_symmetry.space_group_name_H-M   'P 1'
#
loop_
_entity.id
_entity.type
_entity.pdbx_description
1 polymer ?
#
loop_
_entity_poly.entity_id
_entity_poly.type
_entity_poly.pdbx_seq_one_letter_code
_entity_poly.pdbx_strand_id
1 'polypeptide(L)'
;MDEIYNPLHLAICGGVWFTVLFWSRRNIEKGFCDPRISNAHSIGIILMSTTVVLELGIIPESLALSFTSCYFVVDMVDCILRKDFMFLFHAVISLALMLGSSLSPVHYKLHSYHKGMLTEGSTPMLNCWQKTKKKIHYIFFFALFTIFRIVWVPIFLSQTWPHVSDGSSYDRAVIYLGYVWYLLQLAWYVKMIGILINYKEEDEREKNGKTD
;
A
#
# COMPACT_ATOMS: atom_id res chain seq x y z
N MET A 1 23.12 6.22 -9.96
CA MET A 1 22.31 6.77 -8.85
C MET A 1 21.48 7.97 -9.29
N ASP A 2 21.90 8.72 -10.32
CA ASP A 2 21.22 9.95 -10.77
C ASP A 2 19.82 9.76 -11.39
N GLU A 3 19.37 8.53 -11.63
CA GLU A 3 18.05 8.24 -12.22
C GLU A 3 16.95 7.89 -11.20
N ILE A 4 17.29 7.65 -9.93
CA ILE A 4 16.31 7.15 -8.93
C ILE A 4 15.25 8.22 -8.62
N TYR A 5 15.67 9.49 -8.59
CA TYR A 5 14.79 10.63 -8.39
C TYR A 5 15.00 11.67 -9.49
N ASN A 6 14.01 11.79 -10.37
CA ASN A 6 13.92 12.91 -11.28
C ASN A 6 13.19 14.07 -10.56
N PRO A 7 13.82 15.22 -10.33
CA PRO A 7 13.19 16.36 -9.63
C PRO A 7 11.90 16.82 -10.29
N LEU A 8 11.77 16.69 -11.61
CA LEU A 8 10.56 17.01 -12.34
C LEU A 8 9.41 16.05 -11.99
N HIS A 9 9.68 14.74 -11.95
CA HIS A 9 8.67 13.75 -11.53
C HIS A 9 8.20 14.02 -10.10
N LEU A 10 9.14 14.31 -9.19
CA LEU A 10 8.81 14.62 -7.80
C LEU A 10 7.96 15.90 -7.68
N ALA A 11 8.31 16.96 -8.42
CA ALA A 11 7.56 18.20 -8.44
C ALA A 11 6.13 18.01 -8.99
N ILE A 12 5.98 17.25 -10.08
CA ILE A 12 4.68 16.96 -10.68
C ILE A 12 3.83 16.11 -9.74
N CYS A 13 4.34 14.96 -9.28
CA CYS A 13 3.61 14.06 -8.38
C CYS A 13 3.28 14.73 -7.05
N GLY A 14 4.21 15.51 -6.50
CA GLY A 14 3.99 16.32 -5.31
C GLY A 14 2.87 17.33 -5.52
N GLY A 15 2.95 18.13 -6.59
CA GLY A 15 1.91 19.11 -6.94
C GLY A 15 0.52 18.48 -7.06
N VAL A 16 0.42 17.32 -7.71
CA VAL A 16 -0.84 16.56 -7.83
C VAL A 16 -1.38 16.16 -6.46
N TRP A 17 -0.58 15.46 -5.63
CA TRP A 17 -1.07 14.94 -4.35
C TRP A 17 -1.36 16.03 -3.32
N PHE A 18 -0.54 17.09 -3.25
CA PHE A 18 -0.85 18.23 -2.39
C PHE A 18 -2.11 18.97 -2.85
N THR A 19 -2.33 19.11 -4.16
CA THR A 19 -3.59 19.69 -4.67
C THR A 19 -4.78 18.83 -4.26
N VAL A 20 -4.68 17.50 -4.38
CA VAL A 20 -5.71 16.56 -3.92
C VAL A 20 -5.94 16.65 -2.42
N LEU A 21 -4.90 16.81 -1.59
CA LEU A 21 -5.04 17.04 -0.15
C LEU A 21 -5.86 18.29 0.16
N PHE A 22 -5.46 19.44 -0.38
CA PHE A 22 -6.15 20.70 -0.10
C PHE A 22 -7.57 20.72 -0.66
N TRP A 23 -7.77 20.18 -1.85
CA TRP A 23 -9.09 20.05 -2.46
C TRP A 23 -10.00 19.13 -1.65
N SER A 24 -9.52 17.93 -1.28
CA SER A 24 -10.33 16.94 -0.55
C SER A 24 -10.74 17.44 0.84
N ARG A 25 -9.83 18.09 1.58
CA ARG A 25 -10.16 18.68 2.89
C ARG A 25 -11.21 19.80 2.83
N ARG A 26 -11.35 20.48 1.68
CA ARG A 26 -12.36 21.53 1.47
C ARG A 26 -13.70 20.99 0.99
N ASN A 27 -13.68 19.91 0.21
CA ASN A 27 -14.85 19.48 -0.57
C ASN A 27 -15.39 18.09 -0.18
N ILE A 28 -14.65 17.32 0.62
CA ILE A 28 -15.00 15.96 1.01
C ILE A 28 -14.95 15.87 2.52
N GLU A 29 -16.05 15.41 3.13
CA GLU A 29 -16.17 15.23 4.59
C GLU A 29 -15.05 14.35 5.17
N LYS A 30 -14.69 13.27 4.45
CA LYS A 30 -13.61 12.34 4.83
C LYS A 30 -12.20 12.85 4.51
N GLY A 31 -12.06 13.99 3.83
CA GLY A 31 -10.76 14.54 3.43
C GLY A 31 -9.96 13.60 2.53
N PHE A 32 -8.65 13.51 2.78
CA PHE A 32 -7.72 12.70 1.97
C PHE A 32 -7.96 11.18 2.12
N CYS A 33 -8.64 10.76 3.20
CA CYS A 33 -9.03 9.38 3.44
C CYS A 33 -10.25 8.91 2.66
N ASP A 34 -10.68 9.68 1.66
CA ASP A 34 -11.71 9.24 0.75
C ASP A 34 -11.26 7.96 0.00
N PRO A 35 -12.08 6.88 0.00
CA PRO A 35 -11.74 5.65 -0.69
C PRO A 35 -11.44 5.80 -2.19
N ARG A 36 -11.96 6.86 -2.85
CA ARG A 36 -11.66 7.16 -4.26
C ARG A 36 -10.21 7.61 -4.45
N ILE A 37 -9.68 8.40 -3.51
CA ILE A 37 -8.30 8.89 -3.53
C ILE A 37 -7.35 7.71 -3.35
N SER A 38 -7.60 6.88 -2.33
CA SER A 38 -6.86 5.64 -2.10
C SER A 38 -6.94 4.69 -3.30
N ASN A 39 -8.12 4.48 -3.90
CA ASN A 39 -8.27 3.65 -5.10
C ASN A 39 -7.47 4.18 -6.29
N ALA A 40 -7.47 5.49 -6.53
CA ALA A 40 -6.73 6.10 -7.61
C ALA A 40 -5.22 5.89 -7.45
N HIS A 41 -4.71 6.03 -6.22
CA HIS A 41 -3.33 5.70 -5.90
C HIS A 41 -3.04 4.21 -6.12
N SER A 42 -3.82 3.31 -5.50
CA SER A 42 -3.57 1.87 -5.57
C SER A 42 -3.62 1.36 -7.01
N ILE A 43 -4.62 1.74 -7.80
CA ILE A 43 -4.71 1.35 -9.23
C ILE A 43 -3.51 1.89 -10.01
N GLY A 44 -3.17 3.17 -9.82
CA GLY A 44 -2.02 3.78 -10.48
C GLY A 44 -0.72 3.05 -10.16
N ILE A 45 -0.45 2.79 -8.87
CA ILE A 45 0.81 2.15 -8.47
C ILE A 45 0.88 0.67 -8.85
N ILE A 46 -0.25 -0.06 -8.88
CA ILE A 46 -0.29 -1.44 -9.39
C ILE A 46 0.08 -1.45 -10.87
N LEU A 47 -0.53 -0.58 -11.69
CA LEU A 47 -0.22 -0.51 -13.12
C LEU A 47 1.25 -0.17 -13.35
N MET A 48 1.76 0.86 -12.67
CA MET A 48 3.15 1.28 -12.77
C MET A 48 4.14 0.23 -12.24
N SER A 49 3.82 -0.45 -11.14
CA SER A 49 4.72 -1.47 -10.58
C SER A 49 4.70 -2.75 -11.42
N THR A 50 3.56 -3.09 -12.02
CA THR A 50 3.46 -4.23 -12.93
C THR A 50 4.31 -4.00 -14.18
N THR A 51 4.28 -2.79 -14.77
CA THR A 51 5.10 -2.50 -15.96
C THR A 51 6.60 -2.55 -15.66
N VAL A 52 7.02 -2.12 -14.45
CA VAL A 52 8.42 -2.21 -14.01
C VAL A 52 8.82 -3.67 -13.73
N VAL A 53 8.01 -4.42 -12.97
CA VAL A 53 8.32 -5.82 -12.63
C VAL A 53 8.35 -6.74 -13.86
N LEU A 54 7.53 -6.44 -14.88
CA LEU A 54 7.55 -7.15 -16.16
C LEU A 54 8.59 -6.61 -17.14
N GLU A 55 9.44 -5.66 -16.72
CA GLU A 55 10.52 -5.06 -17.51
C GLU A 55 10.05 -4.52 -18.88
N LEU A 56 8.82 -4.00 -18.95
CA LEU A 56 8.24 -3.55 -20.23
C LEU A 56 8.85 -2.24 -20.75
N GLY A 57 9.61 -1.51 -19.92
CA GLY A 57 10.25 -0.25 -20.28
C GLY A 57 9.28 0.90 -20.58
N ILE A 58 7.98 0.74 -20.29
CA ILE A 58 6.93 1.71 -20.62
C ILE A 58 6.93 2.90 -19.63
N ILE A 59 7.18 2.62 -18.36
CA ILE A 59 7.07 3.62 -17.28
C ILE A 59 8.41 3.73 -16.56
N PRO A 60 9.01 4.92 -16.47
CA PRO A 60 10.22 5.13 -15.70
C PRO A 60 10.00 4.79 -14.22
N GLU A 61 10.95 4.07 -13.62
CA GLU A 61 10.90 3.69 -12.20
C GLU A 61 10.75 4.93 -11.28
N SER A 62 11.46 6.01 -11.63
CA SER A 62 11.42 7.29 -10.90
C SER A 62 10.05 7.96 -10.90
N LEU A 63 9.23 7.77 -11.94
CA LEU A 63 7.86 8.29 -11.97
C LEU A 63 6.98 7.54 -10.97
N ALA A 64 7.09 6.21 -10.95
CA ALA A 64 6.33 5.36 -10.06
C ALA A 64 6.74 5.54 -8.58
N LEU A 65 8.05 5.69 -8.32
CA LEU A 65 8.59 6.08 -7.01
C LEU A 65 8.09 7.47 -6.58
N SER A 66 8.12 8.47 -7.47
CA SER A 66 7.65 9.83 -7.16
C SER A 66 6.14 9.84 -6.87
N PHE A 67 5.36 9.10 -7.67
CA PHE A 67 3.91 9.00 -7.50
C PHE A 67 3.52 8.43 -6.13
N THR A 68 4.16 7.34 -5.69
CA THR A 68 3.85 6.75 -4.38
C THR A 68 4.44 7.56 -3.23
N SER A 69 5.68 8.05 -3.37
CA SER A 69 6.36 8.75 -2.27
C SER A 69 5.59 10.00 -1.87
N CYS A 70 5.16 10.79 -2.85
CA CYS A 70 4.33 11.95 -2.63
C CYS A 70 2.98 11.59 -2.02
N TYR A 71 2.34 10.49 -2.45
CA TYR A 71 1.10 10.00 -1.83
C TYR A 71 1.30 9.68 -0.35
N PHE A 72 2.30 8.85 0.01
CA PHE A 72 2.52 8.46 1.40
C PHE A 72 2.97 9.61 2.29
N VAL A 73 3.71 10.59 1.76
CA VAL A 73 4.04 11.82 2.51
C VAL A 73 2.76 12.59 2.83
N VAL A 74 1.87 12.77 1.86
CA VAL A 74 0.58 13.45 2.06
C VAL A 74 -0.34 12.68 3.00
N ASP A 75 -0.41 11.35 2.84
CA ASP A 75 -1.20 10.46 3.70
C ASP A 75 -0.68 10.48 5.15
N MET A 76 0.64 10.49 5.34
CA MET A 76 1.27 10.64 6.65
C MET A 76 0.88 11.97 7.31
N VAL A 77 0.93 13.09 6.57
CA VAL A 77 0.50 14.40 7.07
C VAL A 77 -0.97 14.36 7.46
N ASP A 78 -1.85 13.79 6.64
CA ASP A 78 -3.28 13.69 6.96
C ASP A 78 -3.54 12.79 8.19
N CYS A 79 -2.82 11.67 8.32
CA CYS A 79 -2.89 10.79 9.49
C CYS A 79 -2.47 11.52 10.78
N ILE A 80 -1.42 12.34 10.74
CA ILE A 80 -1.01 13.18 11.89
C ILE A 80 -2.12 14.16 12.26
N LEU A 81 -2.71 14.84 11.28
CA LEU A 81 -3.79 15.81 11.51
C LEU A 81 -5.05 15.14 12.09
N ARG A 82 -5.37 13.91 11.67
CA ARG A 82 -6.50 13.13 12.18
C ARG A 82 -6.19 12.36 13.47
N LYS A 83 -4.93 12.33 13.91
CA LYS A 83 -4.42 11.53 15.05
C LYS A 83 -4.68 10.02 14.88
N ASP A 84 -4.57 9.53 13.65
CA ASP A 84 -4.78 8.13 13.30
C ASP A 84 -3.45 7.34 13.35
N PHE A 85 -3.07 6.92 14.55
CA PHE A 85 -1.75 6.32 14.79
C PHE A 85 -1.53 4.97 14.09
N MET A 86 -2.60 4.19 13.90
CA MET A 86 -2.49 2.88 13.22
C MET A 86 -2.12 3.08 11.75
N PHE A 87 -2.80 4.00 11.06
CA PHE A 87 -2.49 4.32 9.68
C PHE A 87 -1.18 5.10 9.54
N LEU A 88 -0.84 5.95 10.52
CA LEU A 88 0.47 6.61 10.58
C LEU A 88 1.62 5.59 10.62
N PHE A 89 1.51 4.56 11.45
CA PHE A 89 2.53 3.50 11.54
C PHE A 89 2.69 2.76 10.20
N HIS A 90 1.56 2.45 9.53
CA HIS A 90 1.59 1.86 8.20
C HIS A 90 2.30 2.78 7.19
N ALA A 91 1.94 4.06 7.14
CA ALA A 91 2.55 5.03 6.23
C ALA A 91 4.06 5.17 6.45
N VAL A 92 4.51 5.22 7.71
CA VAL A 92 5.94 5.32 8.06
C VAL A 92 6.71 4.08 7.59
N ILE A 93 6.20 2.87 7.84
CA ILE A 93 6.86 1.64 7.38
C ILE A 93 6.89 1.58 5.85
N SER A 94 5.78 1.88 5.19
CA SER A 94 5.70 1.89 3.72
C SER A 94 6.69 2.88 3.09
N LEU A 95 6.80 4.09 3.66
CA LEU A 95 7.75 5.10 3.21
C LEU A 95 9.20 4.66 3.45
N ALA A 96 9.49 4.09 4.62
CA ALA A 96 10.82 3.59 4.97
C ALA A 96 11.24 2.41 4.08
N LEU A 97 10.33 1.48 3.75
CA LEU A 97 10.59 0.40 2.80
C LEU A 97 10.86 0.89 1.40
N MET A 98 10.08 1.88 0.95
CA MET A 98 10.27 2.51 -0.36
C MET A 98 11.63 3.18 -0.45
N LEU A 99 11.96 4.07 0.50
CA LEU A 99 13.25 4.77 0.53
C LEU A 99 14.41 3.78 0.71
N GLY A 100 14.24 2.81 1.60
CA GLY A 100 15.21 1.74 1.84
C GLY A 100 15.56 0.96 0.58
N SER A 101 14.52 0.56 -0.15
CA SER A 101 14.68 -0.21 -1.38
C SER A 101 15.18 0.61 -2.55
N SER A 102 14.84 1.90 -2.64
CA SER A 102 15.27 2.75 -3.76
C SER A 102 16.70 3.25 -3.61
N LEU A 103 17.20 3.42 -2.38
CA LEU A 103 18.57 3.89 -2.11
C LEU A 103 19.62 2.78 -2.17
N SER A 104 19.22 1.51 -2.04
CA SER A 104 20.13 0.37 -2.21
C SER A 104 20.22 -0.04 -3.69
N PRO A 105 21.43 -0.10 -4.28
CA PRO A 105 21.61 -0.59 -5.65
C PRO A 105 21.14 -2.04 -5.85
N VAL A 106 21.27 -2.88 -4.82
CA VAL A 106 20.84 -4.28 -4.88
C VAL A 106 19.32 -4.36 -4.93
N HIS A 107 18.64 -3.64 -4.04
CA HIS A 107 17.19 -3.62 -4.00
C HIS A 107 16.56 -2.98 -5.24
N TYR A 108 17.17 -1.90 -5.73
CA TYR A 108 16.80 -1.23 -6.97
C TYR A 108 16.87 -2.20 -8.16
N LYS A 109 18.00 -2.88 -8.34
CA LYS A 109 18.17 -3.87 -9.43
C LYS A 109 17.17 -5.03 -9.36
N LEU A 110 16.74 -5.41 -8.15
CA LEU A 110 15.74 -6.47 -7.96
C LEU A 110 14.29 -5.97 -8.03
N HIS A 111 14.10 -4.67 -8.29
CA HIS A 111 12.81 -3.98 -8.25
C HIS A 111 12.04 -4.28 -6.95
N SER A 112 12.76 -4.38 -5.82
CA SER A 112 12.20 -4.84 -4.54
C SER A 112 11.01 -4.00 -4.09
N TYR A 113 11.11 -2.68 -4.29
CA TYR A 113 10.04 -1.75 -4.00
C TYR A 113 8.79 -2.02 -4.85
N HIS A 114 8.92 -2.20 -6.17
CA HIS A 114 7.80 -2.46 -7.06
C HIS A 114 7.11 -3.78 -6.76
N LYS A 115 7.89 -4.82 -6.44
CA LYS A 115 7.34 -6.08 -5.93
C LYS A 115 6.55 -5.85 -4.65
N GLY A 116 7.05 -5.03 -3.72
CA GLY A 116 6.32 -4.62 -2.53
C GLY A 116 5.02 -3.88 -2.83
N MET A 117 4.99 -2.97 -3.81
CA MET A 117 3.81 -2.18 -4.16
C MET A 117 2.66 -2.98 -4.80
N LEU A 118 2.92 -4.17 -5.35
CA LEU A 118 1.84 -5.06 -5.81
C LEU A 118 0.87 -5.45 -4.68
N THR A 119 1.29 -5.29 -3.42
CA THR A 119 0.45 -5.52 -2.24
C THR A 119 -0.74 -4.56 -2.15
N GLU A 120 -0.67 -3.41 -2.83
CA GLU A 120 -1.79 -2.48 -3.01
C GLU A 120 -2.93 -3.07 -3.87
N GLY A 121 -2.69 -4.21 -4.53
CA GLY A 121 -3.66 -4.99 -5.31
C GLY A 121 -4.99 -5.26 -4.60
N SER A 122 -4.96 -5.42 -3.27
CA SER A 122 -6.17 -5.69 -2.48
C SER A 122 -6.94 -4.43 -2.07
N THR A 123 -6.33 -3.24 -2.11
CA THR A 123 -6.88 -2.00 -1.55
C THR A 123 -8.18 -1.56 -2.23
N PRO A 124 -8.35 -1.63 -3.57
CA PRO A 124 -9.62 -1.29 -4.21
C PRO A 124 -10.80 -2.12 -3.72
N MET A 125 -10.58 -3.41 -3.46
CA MET A 125 -11.63 -4.30 -2.98
C MET A 125 -11.92 -4.11 -1.49
N LEU A 126 -10.92 -3.73 -0.68
CA LEU A 126 -11.13 -3.26 0.70
C LEU A 126 -12.12 -2.08 0.70
N ASN A 127 -11.84 -1.07 -0.12
CA ASN A 127 -12.65 0.13 -0.23
C ASN A 127 -14.06 -0.16 -0.77
N CYS A 128 -14.18 -1.07 -1.74
CA CYS A 128 -15.48 -1.56 -2.24
C CYS A 128 -16.28 -2.25 -1.12
N TRP A 129 -15.66 -3.16 -0.37
CA TRP A 129 -16.30 -3.82 0.75
C TRP A 129 -16.70 -2.83 1.85
N GLN A 130 -15.84 -1.88 2.21
CA GLN A 130 -16.15 -0.88 3.22
C GLN A 130 -17.35 0.00 2.85
N LYS A 131 -17.56 0.27 1.56
CA LYS A 131 -18.70 1.05 1.06
C LYS A 131 -20.01 0.24 1.04
N THR A 132 -19.93 -1.02 0.65
CA THR A 132 -21.12 -1.83 0.31
C THR A 132 -21.52 -2.80 1.41
N LYS A 133 -20.58 -3.19 2.27
CA LYS A 133 -20.72 -4.15 3.38
C LYS A 133 -21.34 -5.49 2.96
N LYS A 134 -21.31 -5.82 1.67
CA LYS A 134 -21.76 -7.10 1.11
C LYS A 134 -20.73 -8.19 1.34
N LYS A 135 -21.19 -9.39 1.71
CA LYS A 135 -20.32 -10.56 1.96
C LYS A 135 -19.49 -10.94 0.73
N ILE A 136 -20.07 -10.86 -0.46
CA ILE A 136 -19.36 -11.19 -1.71
C ILE A 136 -18.13 -10.29 -1.93
N HIS A 137 -18.26 -8.98 -1.70
CA HIS A 137 -17.12 -8.05 -1.83
C HIS A 137 -16.07 -8.32 -0.75
N TYR A 138 -16.51 -8.74 0.44
CA TYR A 138 -15.58 -9.18 1.47
C TYR A 138 -14.79 -10.43 1.07
N ILE A 139 -15.45 -11.43 0.47
CA ILE A 139 -14.80 -12.65 -0.03
C ILE A 139 -13.76 -12.29 -1.10
N PHE A 140 -14.10 -11.42 -2.05
CA PHE A 140 -13.14 -10.95 -3.05
C PHE A 140 -11.97 -10.19 -2.41
N PHE A 141 -12.24 -9.32 -1.44
CA PHE A 141 -11.18 -8.62 -0.71
C PHE A 141 -10.26 -9.62 0.01
N PHE A 142 -10.83 -10.60 0.71
CA PHE A 142 -10.10 -11.64 1.41
C PHE A 142 -9.20 -12.46 0.46
N ALA A 143 -9.74 -12.86 -0.70
CA ALA A 143 -8.98 -13.59 -1.71
C ALA A 143 -7.80 -12.75 -2.25
N LEU A 144 -8.06 -11.50 -2.63
CA LEU A 144 -7.00 -10.60 -3.13
C LEU A 144 -5.96 -10.28 -2.06
N PHE A 145 -6.37 -10.05 -0.81
CA PHE A 145 -5.45 -9.86 0.31
C PHE A 145 -4.58 -11.10 0.52
N THR A 146 -5.16 -12.30 0.44
CA THR A 146 -4.40 -13.56 0.54
C THR A 146 -3.35 -13.65 -0.55
N ILE A 147 -3.72 -13.43 -1.81
CA ILE A 147 -2.81 -13.52 -2.96
C ILE A 147 -1.68 -12.48 -2.83
N PHE A 148 -2.03 -11.20 -2.70
CA PHE A 148 -1.09 -10.09 -2.79
C PHE A 148 -0.28 -9.84 -1.52
N ARG A 149 -0.82 -10.16 -0.33
CA ARG A 149 -0.17 -9.85 0.95
C ARG A 149 0.30 -11.07 1.72
N ILE A 150 -0.36 -12.24 1.58
CA ILE A 150 0.02 -13.44 2.33
C ILE A 150 0.91 -14.37 1.53
N VAL A 151 0.61 -14.60 0.26
CA VAL A 151 1.36 -15.49 -0.62
C VAL A 151 2.51 -14.76 -1.30
N TRP A 152 2.23 -13.63 -1.94
CA TRP A 152 3.23 -12.88 -2.72
C TRP A 152 4.40 -12.36 -1.86
N VAL A 153 4.13 -11.92 -0.63
CA VAL A 153 5.13 -11.24 0.22
C VAL A 153 6.28 -12.18 0.62
N PRO A 154 6.03 -13.38 1.17
CA PRO A 154 7.09 -14.36 1.42
C PRO A 154 7.84 -14.77 0.15
N ILE A 155 7.15 -14.87 -0.99
CA ILE A 155 7.79 -15.23 -2.26
C ILE A 155 8.82 -14.16 -2.64
N PHE A 156 8.45 -12.88 -2.67
CA PHE A 156 9.43 -11.86 -3.06
C PHE A 156 10.54 -11.69 -2.01
N LEU A 157 10.23 -11.78 -0.70
CA LEU A 157 11.25 -11.68 0.35
C LEU A 157 12.27 -12.83 0.25
N SER A 158 11.81 -14.06 -0.01
CA SER A 158 12.67 -15.22 -0.19
C SER A 158 13.50 -15.15 -1.48
N GLN A 159 12.97 -14.54 -2.54
CA GLN A 159 13.74 -14.26 -3.75
C GLN A 159 14.82 -13.19 -3.52
N THR A 160 14.56 -12.17 -2.70
CA THR A 160 15.51 -11.09 -2.44
C THR A 160 16.60 -11.48 -1.44
N TRP A 161 16.28 -12.36 -0.46
CA TRP A 161 17.19 -12.71 0.63
C TRP A 161 18.58 -13.20 0.20
N PRO A 162 18.74 -14.14 -0.75
CA PRO A 162 20.06 -14.63 -1.17
C PRO A 162 20.96 -13.55 -1.79
N HIS A 163 20.36 -12.47 -2.30
CA HIS A 163 21.10 -11.36 -2.91
C HIS A 163 21.56 -10.32 -1.88
N VAL A 164 21.00 -10.33 -0.67
CA VAL A 164 21.31 -9.35 0.37
C VAL A 164 21.93 -9.96 1.62
N SER A 165 21.92 -11.29 1.77
CA SER A 165 22.45 -11.99 2.95
C SER A 165 23.92 -11.65 3.18
N ASP A 166 24.71 -11.66 2.10
CA ASP A 166 26.13 -11.32 2.09
C ASP A 166 26.36 -9.82 1.82
N GLY A 167 25.27 -9.06 1.67
CA GLY A 167 25.28 -7.63 1.38
C GLY A 167 25.62 -6.75 2.57
N SER A 168 25.38 -5.45 2.43
CA SER A 168 25.62 -4.50 3.51
C SER A 168 24.64 -4.69 4.66
N SER A 169 25.00 -4.19 5.85
CA SER A 169 24.05 -4.15 6.98
C SER A 169 22.80 -3.33 6.66
N TYR A 170 22.89 -2.39 5.72
CA TYR A 170 21.75 -1.63 5.23
C TYR A 170 20.77 -2.51 4.45
N ASP A 171 21.24 -3.33 3.50
CA ASP A 171 20.38 -4.22 2.70
C ASP A 171 19.63 -5.23 3.58
N ARG A 172 20.32 -5.78 4.59
CA ARG A 172 19.70 -6.64 5.60
C ARG A 172 18.63 -5.89 6.40
N ALA A 173 18.88 -4.64 6.80
CA ALA A 173 17.92 -3.83 7.53
C ALA A 173 16.64 -3.58 6.72
N VAL A 174 16.75 -3.34 5.41
CA VAL A 174 15.60 -3.17 4.50
C VAL A 174 14.76 -4.46 4.45
N ILE A 175 15.39 -5.64 4.37
CA ILE A 175 14.66 -6.92 4.42
C ILE A 175 14.02 -7.18 5.79
N TYR A 176 14.71 -6.89 6.90
CA TYR A 176 14.11 -7.01 8.23
C TYR A 176 12.88 -6.11 8.40
N LEU A 177 12.94 -4.89 7.86
CA LEU A 177 11.77 -4.02 7.81
C LEU A 177 10.64 -4.64 6.96
N GLY A 178 10.98 -5.35 5.88
CA GLY A 178 10.03 -6.10 5.06
C GLY A 178 9.33 -7.23 5.84
N TYR A 179 10.06 -7.95 6.68
CA TYR A 179 9.49 -8.94 7.59
C TYR A 179 8.58 -8.31 8.65
N VAL A 180 8.97 -7.17 9.25
CA VAL A 180 8.11 -6.43 10.19
C VAL A 180 6.80 -6.00 9.51
N TRP A 181 6.90 -5.49 8.27
CA TRP A 181 5.73 -5.14 7.48
C TRP A 181 4.85 -6.37 7.17
N TYR A 182 5.44 -7.53 6.89
CA TYR A 182 4.69 -8.78 6.69
C TYR A 182 3.97 -9.25 7.96
N LEU A 183 4.60 -9.14 9.14
CA LEU A 183 3.95 -9.44 10.42
C LEU A 183 2.70 -8.58 10.65
N LEU A 184 2.76 -7.30 10.25
CA LEU A 184 1.57 -6.43 10.27
C LEU A 184 0.46 -6.96 9.35
N GLN A 185 0.80 -7.45 8.15
CA GLN A 185 -0.18 -8.06 7.24
C GLN A 185 -0.80 -9.32 7.84
N LEU A 186 -0.01 -10.18 8.49
CA LEU A 186 -0.50 -11.37 9.17
C LEU A 186 -1.47 -11.02 10.32
N ALA A 187 -1.15 -9.99 11.10
CA ALA A 187 -2.04 -9.52 12.16
C ALA A 187 -3.41 -9.06 11.61
N TRP A 188 -3.41 -8.35 10.48
CA TRP A 188 -4.66 -8.00 9.77
C TRP A 188 -5.38 -9.21 9.20
N TYR A 189 -4.64 -10.18 8.67
CA TYR A 189 -5.21 -11.39 8.10
C TYR A 189 -5.93 -12.25 9.14
N VAL A 190 -5.38 -12.39 10.34
CA VAL A 190 -6.04 -13.07 11.46
C VAL A 190 -7.37 -12.39 11.80
N LYS A 191 -7.39 -11.05 11.88
CA LYS A 191 -8.64 -10.29 12.08
C LYS A 191 -9.64 -10.54 10.94
N MET A 192 -9.16 -10.62 9.71
CA MET A 192 -10.01 -10.89 8.55
C MET A 192 -10.65 -12.28 8.60
N ILE A 193 -9.90 -13.32 8.99
CA ILE A 193 -10.45 -14.67 9.18
C ILE A 193 -11.60 -14.63 10.21
N GLY A 194 -11.41 -13.92 11.32
CA GLY A 194 -12.46 -13.75 12.33
C GLY A 194 -13.73 -13.09 11.79
N ILE A 195 -13.59 -12.07 10.92
CA ILE A 195 -14.72 -11.42 10.25
C ILE A 195 -15.37 -12.35 9.22
N LEU A 196 -14.59 -13.15 8.47
CA LEU A 196 -15.10 -14.07 7.46
C LEU A 196 -16.02 -15.13 8.08
N ILE A 197 -15.58 -15.73 9.19
CA ILE A 197 -16.33 -16.76 9.92
C ILE A 197 -17.61 -16.19 10.52
N ASN A 198 -17.53 -14.99 11.09
CA ASN A 198 -18.65 -14.34 11.80
C ASN A 198 -19.35 -13.27 10.95
N TYR A 199 -19.29 -13.37 9.62
CA TYR A 199 -19.79 -12.33 8.74
C TYR A 199 -21.31 -12.24 8.82
N LYS A 200 -21.82 -11.12 9.36
CA LYS A 200 -23.25 -10.76 9.39
C LYS A 200 -23.50 -9.58 8.46
N GLU A 201 -24.40 -9.74 7.50
CA GLU A 201 -24.80 -8.66 6.58
C GLU A 201 -25.57 -7.55 7.32
N GLU A 202 -25.53 -6.32 6.82
CA GLU A 202 -26.16 -5.16 7.48
C GLU A 202 -27.67 -5.34 7.67
N ASP A 203 -28.36 -5.98 6.72
CA ASP A 203 -29.78 -6.30 6.82
C ASP A 203 -30.11 -7.21 8.04
N GLU A 204 -29.18 -8.07 8.45
CA GLU A 204 -29.33 -8.91 9.65
C GLU A 204 -28.95 -8.15 10.94
N ARG A 205 -28.09 -7.13 10.86
CA ARG A 205 -27.73 -6.28 12.01
C ARG A 205 -28.86 -5.31 12.34
N GLU A 206 -29.49 -4.71 11.33
CA GLU A 206 -30.65 -3.83 11.54
C GLU A 206 -31.88 -4.59 12.05
N LYS A 207 -32.09 -5.84 11.62
CA LYS A 207 -33.19 -6.68 12.15
C LYS A 207 -32.99 -7.09 13.60
N ASN A 208 -31.75 -7.41 14.01
CA ASN A 208 -31.42 -7.77 15.40
C ASN A 208 -31.28 -6.55 16.33
N GLY A 209 -31.13 -5.34 15.80
CA GLY A 209 -31.07 -4.09 16.58
C GLY A 209 -32.42 -3.38 16.76
N LYS A 210 -33.50 -3.91 16.17
CA LYS A 210 -34.88 -3.42 16.31
C LYS A 210 -35.78 -4.36 17.13
N THR A 211 -35.17 -5.36 17.78
CA THR A 211 -35.84 -6.27 18.70
C THR A 211 -35.48 -5.88 20.13
N ASP A 212 -35.93 -4.69 20.54
CA ASP A 212 -36.03 -4.25 21.96
C ASP A 212 -37.31 -3.40 22.11
#